data_AF-A0A842J5Y1-F1
#
_entry.id   AF-A0A842J5Y1-F1
#
_cell.length_a   1.000
_cell.length_b   1.000
_cell.length_c   1.000
_cell.angle_alpha   90.00
_cell.angle_beta   90.00
_cell.angle_gamma   90.00
#
_symmetry.space_group_name_H-M   'P 1'
#
loop_
_entity.id
_entity.type
_entity.pdbx_description
1 polymer ?
#
loop_
_entity_poly.entity_id
_entity_poly.type
_entity_poly.pdbx_seq_one_letter_code
_entity_poly.pdbx_strand_id
1 'polypeptide(L)'
;MAANKIICTCKNVDYVTIRMAMVKGARTLDQIKEMTGAATGCGKCAEEIEKILSSVCGCTGTSMESVINAVRNGADTTEEVAEITGAGAACGRCKVLVKDIIERKF
;
A
#
# COMPACT_ATOMS: atom_id res chain seq x y z
N MET A 1 18.73 -7.20 11.63
CA MET A 1 17.59 -6.57 10.92
C MET A 1 17.12 -7.52 9.84
N ALA A 2 15.82 -7.84 9.77
CA ALA A 2 15.31 -8.65 8.66
C ALA A 2 15.44 -7.84 7.36
N ALA A 3 16.06 -8.42 6.34
CA ALA A 3 16.15 -7.78 5.04
C ALA A 3 14.74 -7.64 4.43
N ASN A 4 14.43 -6.47 3.87
CA ASN A 4 13.16 -6.26 3.17
C ASN A 4 13.12 -7.07 1.87
N LYS A 5 11.96 -7.64 1.53
CA LYS A 5 11.75 -8.38 0.28
C LYS A 5 12.00 -7.45 -0.93
N ILE A 6 12.95 -7.81 -1.79
CA ILE A 6 13.18 -7.11 -3.06
C ILE A 6 12.04 -7.43 -4.03
N ILE A 7 11.44 -6.39 -4.62
CA ILE A 7 10.36 -6.49 -5.60
C ILE A 7 10.89 -6.27 -7.01
N CYS A 8 11.72 -5.24 -7.22
CA CYS A 8 12.40 -5.00 -8.50
C CYS A 8 13.90 -5.24 -8.35
N THR A 9 14.40 -6.33 -8.93
CA THR A 9 15.84 -6.65 -8.92
C THR A 9 16.66 -5.72 -9.81
N CYS A 10 16.13 -5.29 -10.97
CA CYS A 10 16.84 -4.40 -11.90
C CYS A 10 17.18 -3.03 -11.31
N LYS A 11 16.35 -2.54 -10.38
CA LYS A 11 16.46 -1.20 -9.80
C LYS A 11 16.68 -1.23 -8.29
N ASN A 12 16.87 -2.43 -7.72
CA ASN A 12 17.04 -2.66 -6.29
C ASN A 12 15.94 -2.00 -5.44
N VAL A 13 14.68 -2.16 -5.86
CA VAL A 13 13.51 -1.59 -5.15
C VAL A 13 12.85 -2.67 -4.31
N ASP A 14 12.75 -2.44 -3.01
CA ASP A 14 12.14 -3.34 -2.05
C ASP A 14 10.67 -3.00 -1.74
N TYR A 15 9.98 -3.94 -1.08
CA TYR A 15 8.58 -3.82 -0.71
C TYR A 15 8.27 -2.55 0.12
N VAL A 16 9.16 -2.17 1.05
CA VAL A 16 8.95 -1.00 1.88
C VAL A 16 9.03 0.28 1.05
N THR A 17 9.94 0.34 0.07
CA THR A 17 10.02 1.47 -0.87
C THR A 17 8.72 1.66 -1.66
N ILE A 18 8.13 0.57 -2.17
CA ILE A 18 6.81 0.63 -2.84
C ILE A 18 5.72 1.11 -1.88
N ARG A 19 5.68 0.58 -0.65
CA ARG A 19 4.71 1.00 0.38
C ARG A 19 4.87 2.46 0.77
N MET A 20 6.09 2.98 0.83
CA MET A 20 6.34 4.38 1.12
C MET A 20 5.92 5.28 -0.04
N ALA A 21 6.09 4.85 -1.29
CA ALA A 21 5.54 5.56 -2.44
C ALA A 21 4.00 5.62 -2.38
N MET A 22 3.35 4.54 -1.94
CA MET A 22 1.90 4.54 -1.69
C MET A 22 1.52 5.52 -0.58
N VAL A 23 2.23 5.55 0.55
CA VAL A 23 1.97 6.54 1.63
C VAL A 23 2.18 7.98 1.14
N LYS A 24 3.05 8.20 0.16
CA LYS A 24 3.23 9.51 -0.48
C LYS A 24 2.16 9.84 -1.55
N GLY A 25 1.28 8.89 -1.87
CA GLY A 25 0.13 9.11 -2.75
C GLY A 25 0.12 8.29 -4.04
N ALA A 26 1.11 7.43 -4.29
CA ALA A 26 1.06 6.55 -5.45
C ALA A 26 -0.12 5.57 -5.35
N ARG A 27 -0.93 5.49 -6.41
CA ARG A 27 -2.09 4.61 -6.55
C ARG A 27 -2.09 3.80 -7.85
N THR A 28 -1.21 4.14 -8.79
CA THR A 28 -1.08 3.45 -10.07
C THR A 28 0.33 2.91 -10.27
N LEU A 29 0.47 1.91 -11.13
CA LEU A 29 1.78 1.40 -11.53
C LEU A 29 2.65 2.51 -12.14
N ASP A 30 2.05 3.46 -12.85
CA ASP A 30 2.77 4.58 -13.45
C ASP A 30 3.38 5.50 -12.40
N GLN A 31 2.61 5.89 -11.38
CA GLN A 31 3.13 6.68 -10.27
C GLN A 31 4.23 5.93 -9.51
N ILE A 32 4.12 4.61 -9.36
CA ILE A 32 5.20 3.80 -8.77
C ILE A 32 6.47 3.84 -9.62
N LYS A 33 6.35 3.76 -10.95
CA LYS A 33 7.50 3.89 -11.88
C LYS A 33 8.18 5.24 -11.70
N GLU A 34 7.40 6.32 -11.67
CA GLU A 34 7.94 7.68 -11.50
C GLU A 34 8.64 7.86 -10.14
N MET A 35 8.05 7.36 -9.06
CA MET A 35 8.56 7.60 -7.71
C MET A 35 9.71 6.68 -7.29
N THR A 36 9.78 5.46 -7.84
CA THR A 36 10.72 4.42 -7.37
C THR A 36 11.62 3.88 -8.47
N GLY A 37 11.32 4.15 -9.74
CA GLY A 37 11.98 3.53 -10.88
C GLY A 37 11.64 2.05 -11.09
N ALA A 38 10.90 1.39 -10.21
CA ALA A 38 10.49 0.00 -10.41
C ALA A 38 9.67 -0.16 -11.71
N ALA A 39 9.69 -1.36 -12.30
CA ALA A 39 9.02 -1.67 -13.58
C ALA A 39 9.46 -0.85 -14.82
N THR A 40 10.51 -0.03 -14.74
CA THR A 40 11.06 0.73 -15.89
C THR A 40 12.19 0.00 -16.64
N GLY A 41 12.56 -1.20 -16.18
CA GLY A 41 13.58 -2.06 -16.79
C GLY A 41 12.97 -3.24 -17.54
N CYS A 42 13.12 -4.45 -17.00
CA CYS A 42 12.66 -5.70 -17.63
C CYS A 42 11.14 -5.98 -17.48
N GLY A 43 10.39 -5.16 -16.75
CA GLY A 43 8.94 -5.30 -16.55
C GLY A 43 8.46 -6.43 -15.63
N LYS A 44 9.30 -7.43 -15.28
CA LYS A 44 8.90 -8.64 -14.53
C LYS A 44 8.27 -8.41 -13.14
N CYS A 45 8.50 -7.24 -12.54
CA CYS A 45 7.96 -6.89 -11.23
C CYS A 45 6.60 -6.17 -11.28
N ALA A 46 6.11 -5.81 -12.48
CA ALA A 46 4.91 -5.00 -12.64
C ALA A 46 3.68 -5.66 -12.00
N GLU A 47 3.43 -6.94 -12.28
CA GLU A 47 2.28 -7.67 -11.71
C GLU A 47 2.34 -7.73 -10.18
N GLU A 48 3.52 -7.97 -9.60
CA GLU A 48 3.69 -7.98 -8.14
C GLU A 48 3.45 -6.59 -7.54
N ILE A 49 3.86 -5.51 -8.22
CA ILE A 49 3.58 -4.13 -7.81
C ILE A 49 2.07 -3.86 -7.83
N GLU A 50 1.34 -4.31 -8.85
CA GLU A 50 -0.11 -4.16 -8.92
C GLU A 50 -0.82 -4.90 -7.79
N LYS A 51 -0.37 -6.11 -7.44
CA LYS A 51 -0.87 -6.82 -6.25
C LYS A 51 -0.61 -6.04 -4.96
N ILE A 52 0.57 -5.42 -4.83
CA ILE A 52 0.90 -4.58 -3.66
C ILE A 52 -0.01 -3.34 -3.62
N LEU A 53 -0.26 -2.69 -4.76
CA LEU A 53 -1.14 -1.53 -4.88
C LEU A 53 -2.59 -1.87 -4.48
N SER A 54 -3.06 -3.06 -4.81
CA SER A 54 -4.40 -3.54 -4.47
C SER A 54 -4.57 -3.95 -2.99
N SER A 55 -3.48 -4.21 -2.27
CA SER A 55 -3.52 -4.65 -0.87
C SER A 55 -3.17 -3.50 0.08
N VAL A 56 -3.85 -3.37 1.22
CA VAL A 56 -3.47 -2.42 2.30
C VAL A 56 -2.83 -3.15 3.47
N CYS A 57 -3.42 -4.26 3.92
CA CYS A 57 -2.96 -5.00 5.08
C CYS A 57 -2.55 -6.43 4.73
N GLY A 58 -1.26 -6.75 4.88
CA GLY A 58 -0.76 -8.11 4.67
C GLY A 58 -1.13 -9.11 5.78
N CYS A 59 -1.50 -8.63 6.98
CA CYS A 59 -1.87 -9.52 8.09
C CYS A 59 -3.29 -10.06 7.97
N THR A 60 -4.22 -9.21 7.54
CA THR A 60 -5.65 -9.52 7.46
C THR A 60 -6.14 -9.71 6.02
N GLY A 61 -5.27 -9.51 5.03
CA GLY A 61 -5.64 -9.58 3.61
C GLY A 61 -6.51 -8.42 3.13
N THR A 62 -6.64 -7.35 3.92
CA THR A 62 -7.50 -6.21 3.57
C THR A 62 -7.01 -5.51 2.31
N SER A 63 -7.93 -5.32 1.36
CA SER A 63 -7.67 -4.64 0.09
C SER A 63 -7.81 -3.12 0.21
N MET A 64 -7.31 -2.42 -0.81
CA MET A 64 -7.47 -0.98 -0.97
C MET A 64 -8.95 -0.58 -1.06
N GLU A 65 -9.73 -1.35 -1.81
CA GLU A 65 -11.17 -1.12 -1.98
C GLU A 65 -11.92 -1.23 -0.64
N SER A 66 -11.61 -2.23 0.18
CA SER A 66 -12.25 -2.36 1.50
C SER A 66 -12.01 -1.13 2.39
N VAL A 67 -10.79 -0.59 2.38
CA VAL A 67 -10.46 0.62 3.17
C VAL A 67 -11.14 1.85 2.59
N ILE A 68 -11.14 2.03 1.26
CA ILE A 68 -11.85 3.15 0.62
C ILE A 68 -13.35 3.10 0.93
N ASN A 69 -13.96 1.91 0.86
CA ASN A 69 -15.37 1.75 1.21
C ASN A 69 -15.63 2.05 2.68
N ALA A 70 -14.76 1.65 3.61
CA ALA A 70 -14.90 2.02 5.02
C ALA A 70 -14.88 3.55 5.21
N VAL A 71 -13.94 4.25 4.56
CA VAL A 71 -13.86 5.73 4.60
C VAL A 71 -15.10 6.38 3.99
N ARG A 72 -15.61 5.86 2.85
CA ARG A 72 -16.85 6.35 2.22
C ARG A 72 -18.09 6.14 3.07
N ASN A 73 -18.10 5.11 3.91
CA ASN A 73 -19.15 4.85 4.89
C ASN A 73 -18.99 5.66 6.19
N GLY A 74 -18.01 6.58 6.25
CA GLY A 74 -17.86 7.54 7.34
C GLY A 74 -16.74 7.25 8.32
N ALA A 75 -15.91 6.21 8.12
CA ALA A 75 -14.75 6.00 8.99
C ALA A 75 -13.69 7.08 8.76
N ASP A 76 -13.41 7.89 9.78
CA ASP A 76 -12.45 9.00 9.70
C ASP A 76 -11.23 8.84 10.61
N THR A 77 -11.14 7.73 11.34
CA THR A 77 -9.96 7.35 12.12
C THR A 77 -9.38 6.00 11.71
N THR A 78 -8.09 5.77 12.00
CA THR A 78 -7.46 4.46 11.78
C THR A 78 -8.08 3.37 12.64
N GLU A 79 -8.73 3.73 13.75
CA GLU A 79 -9.40 2.81 14.65
C GLU A 79 -10.72 2.33 14.04
N GLU A 80 -11.57 3.24 13.55
CA GLU A 80 -12.83 2.87 12.88
C GLU A 80 -12.58 2.03 11.63
N VAL A 81 -11.57 2.38 10.82
CA VAL A 81 -11.18 1.55 9.67
C VAL A 81 -10.75 0.16 10.12
N ALA A 82 -10.02 0.05 11.24
CA ALA A 82 -9.59 -1.24 11.78
C ALA A 82 -10.77 -2.07 12.28
N GLU A 83 -11.79 -1.45 12.88
CA GLU A 83 -13.03 -2.14 13.31
C GLU A 83 -13.83 -2.68 12.13
N ILE A 84 -13.91 -1.93 11.02
CA ILE A 84 -14.68 -2.33 9.83
C ILE A 84 -13.92 -3.35 8.98
N THR A 85 -12.61 -3.18 8.82
CA THR A 85 -11.83 -3.89 7.77
C THR A 85 -10.72 -4.80 8.31
N GLY A 86 -10.40 -4.71 9.61
CA GLY A 86 -9.25 -5.36 10.23
C GLY A 86 -7.89 -4.69 9.92
N ALA A 87 -7.82 -3.75 8.98
CA ALA A 87 -6.55 -3.09 8.64
C ALA A 87 -6.05 -2.23 9.80
N GLY A 88 -4.87 -2.57 10.33
CA GLY A 88 -4.25 -1.84 11.44
C GLY A 88 -4.53 -2.44 12.82
N ALA A 89 -5.40 -3.46 12.93
CA ALA A 89 -5.73 -4.12 14.20
C ALA A 89 -4.64 -5.10 14.70
N ALA A 90 -3.83 -5.68 13.80
CA ALA A 90 -2.86 -6.72 14.15
C ALA A 90 -1.45 -6.17 14.46
N CYS A 91 -0.63 -5.89 13.43
CA CYS A 91 0.76 -5.43 13.63
C CYS A 91 0.96 -3.91 13.51
N GLY A 92 -0.11 -3.16 13.19
CA GLY A 92 -0.11 -1.70 13.08
C GLY A 92 0.67 -1.08 11.90
N ARG A 93 1.51 -1.83 11.17
CA ARG A 93 2.40 -1.27 10.13
C ARG A 93 1.67 -0.58 8.97
N CYS A 94 0.46 -1.02 8.62
CA CYS A 94 -0.33 -0.40 7.57
C CYS A 94 -1.09 0.85 8.03
N LYS A 95 -1.11 1.20 9.32
CA LYS A 95 -1.83 2.38 9.83
C LYS A 95 -1.39 3.68 9.15
N VAL A 96 -0.10 3.80 8.80
CA VAL A 96 0.41 4.97 8.06
C VAL A 96 -0.20 5.10 6.65
N LEU A 97 -0.43 3.97 5.98
CA LEU A 97 -1.09 3.95 4.67
C LEU A 97 -2.60 4.20 4.82
N VAL A 98 -3.23 3.60 5.83
CA VAL A 98 -4.66 3.85 6.14
C VAL A 98 -4.89 5.33 6.43
N LYS A 99 -4.03 5.95 7.24
CA LYS A 99 -4.10 7.38 7.54
C LYS A 99 -4.04 8.23 6.27
N ASP A 100 -3.08 7.96 5.37
CA ASP A 100 -2.99 8.67 4.09
C ASP A 100 -4.24 8.48 3.21
N ILE A 101 -4.88 7.31 3.26
CA ILE A 101 -6.16 7.06 2.54
C ILE A 101 -7.28 7.92 3.13
N ILE A 102 -7.39 8.00 4.46
CA ILE A 102 -8.37 8.83 5.17
C ILE A 102 -8.14 10.32 4.83
N GLU A 103 -6.91 10.80 4.92
CA GLU A 103 -6.55 12.21 4.70
C GLU A 103 -6.86 12.69 3.27
N ARG A 104 -6.84 11.77 2.29
CA ARG A 104 -7.15 12.08 0.89
C ARG A 104 -8.65 12.06 0.54
N LYS A 105 -9.53 11.63 1.45
CA LYS A 105 -11.01 11.67 1.33
C LYS A 105 -11.55 11.29 -0.06
N PHE A 106 -11.46 10.00 -0.39
CA PHE A 106 -11.98 9.38 -1.62
C PHE A 106 -13.51 9.40 -1.78
#